data_AF-A0A7X7P1G5-F1
#
_entry.id   AF-A0A7X7P1G5-F1
#
_cell.length_a   1.000
_cell.length_b   1.000
_cell.length_c   1.000
_cell.angle_alpha   90.00
_cell.angle_beta   90.00
_cell.angle_gamma   90.00
#
_symmetry.space_group_name_H-M   'P 1'
#
loop_
_entity.id
_entity.type
_entity.pdbx_description
1 polymer ?
#
loop_
_entity_poly.entity_id
_entity_poly.type
_entity_poly.pdbx_seq_one_letter_code
_entity_poly.pdbx_strand_id
1 'polypeptide(L)'
;MQDSPPPLPSSASTVALEGKTIVIVGTAHVSAQSVQDVRDAVAAVRPDTIAIELCAPRYEGMVRKNAWRDTNLFRVIREGKATFLLAQLALQSFYRRLGRKLEVEPGAEMMAGAACAEESGARLELIDRRIDITLKRVWRHLGLWKRLKLFATLVEAVFSSDSIEDADIESLKQKDQLEALMGEMGSAFPEIKKHLIDERDVYLAQKLRAAPGERIVAVVGAGHVPGMLKAIREPMPLEELERLPPPSRWSRIWPWLIPAAVVGLIAWGFFQGGTERGVDSIAIWVGVNGVCSALGAALVLAHPLTVAAAFVAAPLTSLNPTLAAGWVAGLVQAWVRPPAVRDFESLPTAMETARGFFTNPVTRILLVVVLANIGSSIGTFVAIPWIAAR
;
A
#
# COMPACT_ATOMS: atom_id res chain seq x y z
N MET A 1 -24.41 -21.65 42.30
CA MET A 1 -24.88 -21.03 41.05
C MET A 1 -24.07 -21.67 39.93
N GLN A 2 -24.73 -22.29 38.96
CA GLN A 2 -24.06 -22.92 37.82
C GLN A 2 -23.48 -21.79 36.95
N ASP A 3 -22.16 -21.73 36.83
CA ASP A 3 -21.45 -20.84 35.89
C ASP A 3 -21.71 -21.33 34.46
N SER A 4 -22.89 -20.98 33.92
CA SER A 4 -23.12 -21.05 32.49
C SER A 4 -22.13 -20.08 31.82
N PRO A 5 -21.38 -20.52 30.80
CA PRO A 5 -20.47 -19.63 30.09
C PRO A 5 -21.25 -18.42 29.56
N PRO A 6 -20.66 -17.21 29.57
CA PRO A 6 -21.32 -16.02 29.07
C PRO A 6 -21.79 -16.24 27.61
N PRO A 7 -22.94 -15.69 27.21
CA PRO A 7 -23.44 -15.85 25.86
C PRO A 7 -22.46 -15.26 24.85
N LEU A 8 -22.35 -15.91 23.68
CA LEU A 8 -21.56 -15.37 22.58
C LEU A 8 -22.15 -14.05 22.06
N PRO A 9 -21.32 -13.10 21.62
CA PRO A 9 -21.80 -11.85 21.04
C PRO A 9 -22.57 -12.14 19.74
N SER A 10 -23.50 -11.25 19.37
CA SER A 10 -24.33 -11.39 18.16
C SER A 10 -23.52 -11.35 16.86
N SER A 11 -22.30 -10.83 16.92
CA SER A 11 -21.31 -10.82 15.83
C SER A 11 -20.59 -12.15 15.62
N ALA A 12 -20.80 -13.15 16.51
CA ALA A 12 -20.14 -14.44 16.43
C ALA A 12 -20.97 -15.49 15.65
N SER A 13 -20.29 -16.25 14.79
CA SER A 13 -20.83 -17.42 14.09
C SER A 13 -20.07 -18.68 14.50
N THR A 14 -20.76 -19.78 14.81
CA THR A 14 -20.12 -21.03 15.22
C THR A 14 -20.18 -22.07 14.11
N VAL A 15 -19.05 -22.76 13.87
CA VAL A 15 -18.90 -23.84 12.88
C VAL A 15 -18.23 -25.03 13.55
N ALA A 16 -18.84 -26.21 13.44
CA ALA A 16 -18.19 -27.48 13.78
C ALA A 16 -17.58 -28.10 12.51
N LEU A 17 -16.27 -28.39 12.54
CA LEU A 17 -15.55 -28.92 11.38
C LEU A 17 -14.37 -29.79 11.84
N GLU A 18 -14.27 -31.03 11.33
CA GLU A 18 -13.12 -31.91 11.58
C GLU A 18 -12.76 -32.11 13.07
N GLY A 19 -13.78 -32.21 13.93
CA GLY A 19 -13.61 -32.32 15.38
C GLY A 19 -13.29 -30.99 16.09
N LYS A 20 -13.25 -29.88 15.36
CA LYS A 20 -13.02 -28.53 15.88
C LYS A 20 -14.34 -27.78 16.05
N THR A 21 -14.42 -26.94 17.07
CA THR A 21 -15.43 -25.90 17.23
C THR A 21 -14.77 -24.55 16.96
N ILE A 22 -15.18 -23.91 15.87
CA ILE A 22 -14.63 -22.64 15.39
C ILE A 22 -15.68 -21.55 15.60
N VAL A 23 -15.35 -20.54 16.38
CA VAL A 23 -16.17 -19.34 16.60
C VAL A 23 -15.56 -18.18 15.85
N ILE A 24 -16.25 -17.69 14.82
CA ILE A 24 -15.80 -16.58 13.97
C ILE A 24 -16.50 -15.31 14.44
N VAL A 25 -15.73 -14.37 14.97
CA VAL A 25 -16.20 -13.06 15.44
C VAL A 25 -16.02 -12.05 14.31
N GLY A 26 -17.13 -11.56 13.76
CA GLY A 26 -17.17 -10.56 12.70
C GLY A 26 -17.04 -9.14 13.26
N THR A 27 -15.95 -8.46 12.97
CA THR A 27 -15.63 -7.15 13.54
C THR A 27 -15.77 -6.02 12.53
N ALA A 28 -16.25 -4.86 12.97
CA ALA A 28 -16.11 -3.59 12.25
C ALA A 28 -14.81 -2.89 12.68
N HIS A 29 -13.93 -2.58 11.71
CA HIS A 29 -12.50 -2.21 11.89
C HIS A 29 -12.19 -0.89 12.61
N VAL A 30 -13.17 -0.27 13.27
CA VAL A 30 -13.06 1.02 13.99
C VAL A 30 -14.13 1.13 15.09
N SER A 31 -14.55 0.01 15.68
CA SER A 31 -15.63 -0.02 16.66
C SER A 31 -15.13 -0.55 18.01
N ALA A 32 -15.33 0.25 19.06
CA ALA A 32 -15.03 -0.17 20.44
C ALA A 32 -15.87 -1.38 20.84
N GLN A 33 -17.09 -1.50 20.30
CA GLN A 33 -17.93 -2.68 20.50
C GLN A 33 -17.29 -3.94 19.91
N SER A 34 -16.64 -3.85 18.73
CA SER A 34 -15.92 -5.00 18.15
C SER A 34 -14.80 -5.51 19.07
N VAL A 35 -14.11 -4.60 19.76
CA VAL A 35 -13.06 -4.96 20.73
C VAL A 35 -13.65 -5.72 21.91
N GLN A 36 -14.80 -5.26 22.40
CA GLN A 36 -15.49 -5.93 23.51
C GLN A 36 -16.03 -7.30 23.09
N ASP A 37 -16.67 -7.40 21.92
CA ASP A 37 -17.19 -8.66 21.37
C ASP A 37 -16.08 -9.72 21.27
N VAL A 38 -14.86 -9.33 20.87
CA VAL A 38 -13.70 -10.23 20.82
C VAL A 38 -13.35 -10.74 22.22
N ARG A 39 -13.28 -9.87 23.22
CA ARG A 39 -12.96 -10.26 24.61
C ARG A 39 -14.02 -11.18 25.18
N ASP A 40 -15.30 -10.87 24.96
CA ASP A 40 -16.43 -11.65 25.44
C ASP A 40 -16.46 -13.04 24.80
N ALA A 41 -16.23 -13.12 23.49
CA ALA A 41 -16.14 -14.39 22.77
C ALA A 41 -14.99 -15.27 23.29
N VAL A 42 -13.80 -14.69 23.51
CA VAL A 42 -12.66 -15.43 24.06
C VAL A 42 -12.93 -15.91 25.48
N ALA A 43 -13.51 -15.06 26.33
CA ALA A 43 -13.87 -15.42 27.70
C ALA A 43 -14.93 -16.54 27.75
N ALA A 44 -15.92 -16.51 26.85
CA ALA A 44 -16.95 -17.53 26.74
C ALA A 44 -16.40 -18.88 26.25
N VAL A 45 -15.61 -18.86 25.17
CA VAL A 45 -15.15 -20.08 24.49
C VAL A 45 -13.98 -20.75 25.20
N ARG A 46 -13.10 -19.93 25.83
CA ARG A 46 -11.80 -20.38 26.36
C ARG A 46 -11.02 -21.21 25.32
N PRO A 47 -10.65 -20.60 24.18
CA PRO A 47 -10.08 -21.31 23.05
C PRO A 47 -8.64 -21.79 23.30
N ASP A 48 -8.25 -22.84 22.59
CA ASP A 48 -6.86 -23.32 22.55
C ASP A 48 -6.04 -22.52 21.51
N THR A 49 -6.72 -21.91 20.55
CA THR A 49 -6.11 -21.11 19.47
C THR A 49 -6.97 -19.90 19.13
N ILE A 50 -6.33 -18.75 19.01
CA ILE A 50 -6.95 -17.51 18.54
C ILE A 50 -6.33 -17.16 17.20
N ALA A 51 -7.16 -17.09 16.17
CA ALA A 51 -6.77 -16.71 14.82
C ALA A 51 -7.16 -15.24 14.57
N ILE A 52 -6.27 -14.46 13.96
CA ILE A 52 -6.56 -13.06 13.61
C ILE A 52 -6.33 -12.81 12.12
N GLU A 53 -7.16 -11.94 11.52
CA GLU A 53 -7.08 -11.52 10.11
C GLU A 53 -5.89 -10.58 9.83
N LEU A 54 -4.68 -11.02 10.20
CA LEU A 54 -3.42 -10.34 9.90
C LEU A 54 -2.41 -11.31 9.32
N CYS A 55 -1.57 -10.78 8.43
CA CYS A 55 -0.36 -11.46 7.99
C CYS A 55 0.83 -10.98 8.83
N ALA A 56 1.90 -11.77 8.88
CA ALA A 56 3.11 -11.47 9.66
C ALA A 56 3.61 -10.02 9.50
N PRO A 57 3.79 -9.48 8.28
CA PRO A 57 4.26 -8.10 8.12
C PRO A 57 3.32 -7.04 8.72
N ARG A 58 2.00 -7.27 8.66
CA ARG A 58 1.01 -6.33 9.24
C ARG A 58 0.97 -6.43 10.76
N TYR A 59 1.02 -7.65 11.29
CA TYR A 59 1.09 -7.89 12.74
C TYR A 59 2.36 -7.27 13.34
N GLU A 60 3.52 -7.56 12.75
CA GLU A 60 4.80 -6.96 13.15
C GLU A 60 4.77 -5.43 13.10
N GLY A 61 4.15 -4.85 12.06
CA GLY A 61 4.03 -3.39 11.93
C GLY A 61 3.13 -2.74 13.00
N MET A 62 2.16 -3.49 13.54
CA MET A 62 1.30 -3.01 14.63
C MET A 62 1.93 -3.20 16.01
N VAL A 63 2.62 -4.32 16.23
CA VAL A 63 3.35 -4.59 17.47
C VAL A 63 4.57 -3.67 17.59
N ARG A 64 5.35 -3.53 16.50
CA ARG A 64 6.53 -2.69 16.43
C ARG A 64 6.14 -1.29 15.97
N LYS A 65 5.46 -0.53 16.84
CA LYS A 65 5.11 0.89 16.61
C LYS A 65 6.33 1.78 16.21
N ASN A 66 7.58 1.30 16.37
CA ASN A 66 8.84 1.99 16.09
C ASN A 66 9.78 1.34 15.05
N ALA A 67 9.30 0.44 14.18
CA ALA A 67 10.14 -0.25 13.18
C ALA A 67 10.93 0.70 12.23
N TRP A 68 10.53 1.96 12.13
CA TRP A 68 11.22 3.01 11.37
C TRP A 68 12.65 3.28 11.87
N ARG A 69 12.92 3.07 13.16
CA ARG A 69 14.24 3.34 13.78
C ARG A 69 15.36 2.52 13.15
N ASP A 70 15.05 1.33 12.64
CA ASP A 70 16.03 0.41 12.03
C ASP A 70 16.07 0.52 10.50
N THR A 71 15.28 1.42 9.91
CA THR A 71 15.18 1.55 8.46
C THR A 71 16.37 2.31 7.89
N ASN A 72 17.27 1.59 7.21
CA ASN A 72 18.38 2.20 6.48
C ASN A 72 17.89 2.89 5.20
N LEU A 73 17.76 4.22 5.25
CA LEU A 73 17.25 5.03 4.13
C LEU A 73 18.10 4.90 2.85
N PHE A 74 19.43 4.80 2.97
CA PHE A 74 20.31 4.60 1.81
C PHE A 74 19.99 3.29 1.08
N ARG A 75 19.74 2.21 1.83
CA ARG A 75 19.33 0.92 1.27
C ARG A 75 17.98 1.02 0.57
N VAL A 76 17.00 1.70 1.19
CA VAL A 76 15.66 1.90 0.61
C VAL A 76 15.72 2.66 -0.71
N ILE A 77 16.54 3.72 -0.80
CA ILE A 77 16.71 4.49 -2.04
C ILE A 77 17.40 3.64 -3.11
N ARG A 78 18.49 2.95 -2.76
CA ARG A 78 19.26 2.11 -3.68
C ARG A 78 18.46 0.92 -4.22
N GLU A 79 17.57 0.36 -3.42
CA GLU A 79 16.68 -0.73 -3.83
C GLU A 79 15.42 -0.24 -4.58
N GLY A 80 15.30 1.07 -4.85
CA GLY A 80 14.14 1.64 -5.54
C GLY A 80 12.83 1.63 -4.75
N LYS A 81 12.90 1.41 -3.43
CA LYS A 81 11.75 1.27 -2.53
C LYS A 81 11.29 2.61 -1.93
N ALA A 82 11.97 3.72 -2.25
CA ALA A 82 11.67 5.04 -1.70
C ALA A 82 10.22 5.48 -1.93
N THR A 83 9.70 5.33 -3.16
CA THR A 83 8.31 5.69 -3.49
C THR A 83 7.30 4.84 -2.71
N PHE A 84 7.57 3.54 -2.59
CA PHE A 84 6.73 2.63 -1.80
C PHE A 84 6.72 3.01 -0.33
N LEU A 85 7.90 3.30 0.25
CA LEU A 85 8.02 3.75 1.63
C LEU A 85 7.25 5.06 1.85
N LEU A 86 7.39 6.02 0.94
CA LEU A 86 6.67 7.29 1.02
C LEU A 86 5.15 7.10 0.96
N ALA A 87 4.67 6.22 0.07
CA ALA A 87 3.24 5.89 -0.03
C ALA A 87 2.72 5.18 1.22
N GLN A 88 3.49 4.25 1.78
CA GLN A 88 3.15 3.57 3.03
C GLN A 88 3.04 4.58 4.19
N LEU A 89 4.00 5.50 4.29
CA LEU A 89 3.96 6.59 5.26
C LEU A 89 2.71 7.45 5.05
N ALA A 90 2.48 7.96 3.84
CA ALA A 90 1.31 8.80 3.54
C ALA A 90 -0.02 8.10 3.90
N LEU A 91 -0.14 6.81 3.60
CA LEU A 91 -1.32 6.02 3.94
C LEU A 91 -1.49 5.83 5.46
N GLN A 92 -0.40 5.56 6.19
CA GLN A 92 -0.45 5.50 7.65
C GLN A 92 -0.80 6.83 8.30
N SER A 93 -0.32 7.93 7.73
CA SER A 93 -0.72 9.27 8.14
C SER A 93 -2.23 9.47 8.02
N PHE A 94 -2.79 9.07 6.88
CA PHE A 94 -4.22 9.14 6.63
C PHE A 94 -5.00 8.30 7.64
N TYR A 95 -4.60 7.03 7.85
CA TYR A 95 -5.24 6.15 8.83
C TYR A 95 -5.15 6.68 10.26
N ARG A 96 -4.02 7.28 10.66
CA ARG A 96 -3.84 7.84 12.00
C ARG A 96 -4.72 9.07 12.24
N ARG A 97 -4.92 9.90 11.21
CA ARG A 97 -5.87 11.02 11.27
C ARG A 97 -7.31 10.52 11.37
N LEU A 98 -7.65 9.45 10.64
CA LEU A 98 -8.97 8.83 10.70
C LEU A 98 -9.24 8.18 12.07
N GLY A 99 -8.28 7.43 12.61
CA GLY A 99 -8.39 6.76 13.92
C GLY A 99 -8.59 7.72 15.09
N ARG A 100 -7.99 8.93 15.06
CA ARG A 100 -8.26 9.96 16.09
C ARG A 100 -9.69 10.50 16.04
N LYS A 101 -10.31 10.55 14.86
CA LYS A 101 -11.71 10.98 14.71
C LYS A 101 -12.70 9.87 15.13
N LEU A 102 -12.25 8.62 15.17
CA LEU A 102 -13.08 7.45 15.46
C LEU A 102 -12.85 6.85 16.86
N GLU A 103 -12.05 7.52 17.71
CA GLU A 103 -11.65 7.11 19.08
C GLU A 103 -11.04 5.69 19.22
N VAL A 104 -10.92 4.94 18.12
CA VAL A 104 -10.44 3.56 18.06
C VAL A 104 -9.35 3.45 16.98
N GLU A 105 -8.18 2.91 17.35
CA GLU A 105 -7.12 2.63 16.38
C GLU A 105 -7.59 1.57 15.37
N PRO A 106 -7.49 1.78 14.05
CA PRO A 106 -7.84 0.75 13.07
C PRO A 106 -7.05 -0.54 13.31
N GLY A 107 -7.74 -1.68 13.41
CA GLY A 107 -7.12 -2.96 13.77
C GLY A 107 -7.05 -3.24 15.28
N ALA A 108 -7.63 -2.37 16.12
CA ALA A 108 -7.70 -2.58 17.57
C ALA A 108 -8.36 -3.90 17.95
N GLU A 109 -9.36 -4.35 17.20
CA GLU A 109 -10.04 -5.62 17.36
C GLU A 109 -9.12 -6.82 17.11
N MET A 110 -8.28 -6.80 16.06
CA MET A 110 -7.26 -7.84 15.84
C MET A 110 -6.20 -7.83 16.94
N MET A 111 -5.79 -6.65 17.39
CA MET A 111 -4.82 -6.52 18.49
C MET A 111 -5.41 -6.96 19.83
N ALA A 112 -6.72 -6.78 20.05
CA ALA A 112 -7.42 -7.33 21.21
C ALA A 112 -7.42 -8.86 21.18
N GLY A 113 -7.62 -9.49 20.01
CA GLY A 113 -7.47 -10.93 19.83
C GLY A 113 -6.06 -11.42 20.15
N ALA A 114 -5.03 -10.70 19.66
CA ALA A 114 -3.64 -11.01 19.97
C ALA A 114 -3.32 -10.88 21.48
N ALA A 115 -3.80 -9.83 22.13
CA ALA A 115 -3.63 -9.63 23.57
C ALA A 115 -4.34 -10.74 24.37
N CYS A 116 -5.56 -11.12 23.98
CA CYS A 116 -6.28 -12.22 24.63
C CYS A 116 -5.54 -13.56 24.48
N ALA A 117 -4.84 -13.78 23.36
CA ALA A 117 -4.03 -14.99 23.16
C ALA A 117 -2.87 -15.05 24.14
N GLU A 118 -2.18 -13.92 24.32
CA GLU A 118 -1.10 -13.78 25.31
C GLU A 118 -1.62 -13.93 26.76
N GLU A 119 -2.72 -13.27 27.10
CA GLU A 119 -3.34 -13.30 28.43
C GLU A 119 -3.85 -14.71 28.82
N SER A 120 -4.42 -15.45 27.87
CA SER A 120 -4.99 -16.80 28.10
C SER A 120 -3.98 -17.94 27.89
N GLY A 121 -2.80 -17.65 27.37
CA GLY A 121 -1.83 -18.66 26.93
C GLY A 121 -2.28 -19.46 25.69
N ALA A 122 -3.34 -19.02 25.00
CA ALA A 122 -3.79 -19.61 23.75
C ALA A 122 -2.77 -19.33 22.64
N ARG A 123 -2.69 -20.24 21.67
CA ARG A 123 -1.83 -20.06 20.50
C ARG A 123 -2.40 -18.95 19.60
N LEU A 124 -1.55 -18.00 19.21
CA LEU A 124 -1.91 -16.99 18.22
C LEU A 124 -1.59 -17.48 16.79
N GLU A 125 -2.58 -17.47 15.90
CA GLU A 125 -2.43 -17.81 14.48
C GLU A 125 -2.76 -16.62 13.57
N LEU A 126 -1.85 -16.36 12.62
CA LEU A 126 -2.00 -15.31 11.62
C LEU A 126 -2.57 -15.91 10.33
N ILE A 127 -3.84 -15.62 10.04
CA ILE A 127 -4.58 -16.34 8.99
C ILE A 127 -4.73 -15.57 7.68
N ASP A 128 -4.25 -14.32 7.58
CA ASP A 128 -4.43 -13.51 6.38
C ASP A 128 -3.27 -13.64 5.38
N ARG A 129 -3.58 -13.40 4.10
CA ARG A 129 -2.61 -13.37 3.00
C ARG A 129 -1.80 -12.09 3.08
N ARG A 130 -0.54 -12.14 2.64
CA ARG A 130 0.26 -10.93 2.48
C ARG A 130 -0.43 -9.93 1.55
N ILE A 131 -0.64 -8.71 2.04
CA ILE A 131 -1.35 -7.66 1.29
C ILE A 131 -0.66 -7.33 -0.04
N ASP A 132 0.68 -7.42 -0.11
CA ASP A 132 1.40 -7.17 -1.36
C ASP A 132 1.13 -8.23 -2.43
N ILE A 133 0.85 -9.47 -2.04
CA ILE A 133 0.40 -10.53 -2.96
C ILE A 133 -1.01 -10.20 -3.45
N THR A 134 -1.93 -9.91 -2.53
CA THR A 134 -3.33 -9.55 -2.85
C THR A 134 -3.39 -8.38 -3.84
N LEU A 135 -2.72 -7.26 -3.56
CA LEU A 135 -2.74 -6.08 -4.42
C LEU A 135 -2.08 -6.35 -5.78
N LYS A 136 -0.97 -7.11 -5.82
CA LYS A 136 -0.33 -7.52 -7.09
C LYS A 136 -1.24 -8.41 -7.91
N ARG A 137 -2.00 -9.33 -7.29
CA ARG A 137 -2.98 -10.18 -7.99
C ARG A 137 -4.10 -9.36 -8.59
N VAL A 138 -4.70 -8.45 -7.81
CA VAL A 138 -5.72 -7.50 -8.33
C VAL A 138 -5.15 -6.75 -9.53
N TRP A 139 -3.97 -6.12 -9.37
CA TRP A 139 -3.37 -5.33 -10.44
C TRP A 139 -3.08 -6.13 -11.71
N ARG A 140 -2.53 -7.35 -11.58
CA ARG A 140 -2.14 -8.19 -12.73
C ARG A 140 -3.34 -8.78 -13.47
N HIS A 141 -4.48 -8.97 -12.81
CA HIS A 141 -5.71 -9.43 -13.46
C HIS A 141 -6.52 -8.29 -14.08
N LEU A 142 -6.34 -7.05 -13.63
CA LEU A 142 -6.95 -5.88 -14.27
C LEU A 142 -6.30 -5.59 -15.63
N GLY A 143 -7.11 -5.57 -16.69
CA GLY A 143 -6.73 -5.06 -18.01
C GLY A 143 -6.45 -3.54 -18.00
N LEU A 144 -5.71 -3.04 -19.00
CA LEU A 144 -5.28 -1.63 -19.08
C LEU A 144 -6.44 -0.64 -18.96
N TRP A 145 -7.56 -0.89 -19.66
CA TRP A 145 -8.76 -0.05 -19.59
C TRP A 145 -9.38 0.01 -18.21
N LYS A 146 -9.46 -1.14 -17.51
CA LYS A 146 -10.00 -1.20 -16.14
C LYS A 146 -9.08 -0.51 -15.14
N ARG A 147 -7.75 -0.58 -15.34
CA ARG A 147 -6.79 0.17 -14.54
C ARG A 147 -6.96 1.68 -14.71
N LEU A 148 -7.14 2.15 -15.95
CA LEU A 148 -7.37 3.56 -16.22
C LEU A 148 -8.70 4.04 -15.63
N LYS A 149 -9.77 3.24 -15.77
CA LYS A 149 -11.08 3.53 -15.15
C LYS A 149 -10.96 3.59 -13.63
N LEU A 150 -10.34 2.60 -12.98
CA LEU A 150 -10.11 2.61 -11.54
C LEU A 150 -9.32 3.85 -11.11
N PHE A 151 -8.26 4.20 -11.84
CA PHE A 151 -7.49 5.40 -11.57
C PHE A 151 -8.33 6.67 -11.68
N ALA A 152 -9.14 6.82 -12.73
CA ALA A 152 -10.04 7.94 -12.90
C ALA A 152 -11.07 8.03 -11.75
N THR A 153 -11.68 6.91 -11.35
CA THR A 153 -12.63 6.85 -10.23
C THR A 153 -11.97 7.21 -8.90
N LEU A 154 -10.74 6.75 -8.65
CA LEU A 154 -9.99 7.12 -7.43
C LEU A 154 -9.63 8.60 -7.41
N VAL A 155 -9.22 9.15 -8.56
CA VAL A 155 -8.95 10.58 -8.73
C VAL A 155 -10.22 11.38 -8.45
N GLU A 156 -11.33 11.03 -9.09
CA GLU A 156 -12.64 11.64 -8.87
C GLU A 156 -13.04 11.63 -7.40
N ALA A 157 -12.94 10.48 -6.72
CA ALA A 157 -13.27 10.35 -5.30
C ALA A 157 -12.41 11.26 -4.39
N VAL A 158 -11.13 11.47 -4.73
CA VAL A 158 -10.25 12.37 -3.97
C VAL A 158 -10.66 13.83 -4.21
N PHE A 159 -10.98 14.21 -5.45
CA PHE A 159 -11.36 15.59 -5.80
C PHE A 159 -12.81 15.94 -5.45
N SER A 160 -13.70 14.95 -5.27
CA SER A 160 -15.08 15.15 -4.81
C SER A 160 -15.23 15.10 -3.29
N SER A 161 -14.19 14.65 -2.56
CA SER A 161 -14.25 14.52 -1.09
C SER A 161 -14.32 15.85 -0.32
N ASP A 162 -14.19 17.00 -0.99
CA ASP A 162 -14.39 18.32 -0.39
C ASP A 162 -15.87 18.67 -0.11
N SER A 163 -16.83 17.81 -0.49
CA SER A 163 -18.28 18.04 -0.29
C SER A 163 -18.97 17.05 0.66
N ILE A 164 -18.23 16.24 1.43
CA ILE A 164 -18.84 15.28 2.35
C ILE A 164 -19.23 15.99 3.64
N GLU A 165 -20.50 16.38 3.76
CA GLU A 165 -21.07 16.92 5.00
C GLU A 165 -21.19 15.82 6.06
N ASP A 166 -21.22 16.19 7.34
CA ASP A 166 -21.36 15.24 8.47
C ASP A 166 -22.62 14.34 8.34
N ALA A 167 -23.63 14.78 7.58
CA ALA A 167 -24.83 14.01 7.25
C ALA A 167 -24.55 12.77 6.38
N ASP A 168 -23.54 12.82 5.49
CA ASP A 168 -23.13 11.68 4.65
C ASP A 168 -22.31 10.65 5.44
N ILE A 169 -21.64 11.07 6.52
CA ILE A 169 -20.91 10.15 7.40
C ILE A 169 -21.88 9.36 8.28
N GLU A 170 -23.00 9.97 8.70
CA GLU A 170 -24.03 9.32 9.51
C GLU A 170 -24.82 8.26 8.70
N SER A 171 -25.06 8.51 7.40
CA SER A 171 -25.71 7.56 6.49
C SER A 171 -24.83 6.34 6.19
N LEU A 172 -23.51 6.53 6.08
CA LEU A 172 -22.51 5.45 5.92
C LEU A 172 -22.37 4.52 7.13
N LYS A 173 -22.82 4.93 8.33
CA LYS A 173 -22.83 4.07 9.53
C LYS A 173 -23.92 2.99 9.46
N GLN A 174 -24.90 3.12 8.56
CA GLN A 174 -25.94 2.11 8.40
C GLN A 174 -25.38 0.92 7.60
N LYS A 175 -25.40 -0.27 8.21
CA LYS A 175 -24.91 -1.52 7.62
C LYS A 175 -25.45 -1.73 6.20
N ASP A 176 -26.74 -1.41 5.99
CA ASP A 176 -27.44 -1.63 4.74
C ASP A 176 -26.94 -0.73 3.58
N GLN A 177 -26.49 0.50 3.86
CA GLN A 177 -25.93 1.39 2.83
C GLN A 177 -24.49 1.05 2.47
N LEU A 178 -23.69 0.65 3.46
CA LEU A 178 -22.34 0.17 3.20
C LEU A 178 -22.36 -1.12 2.37
N GLU A 179 -23.27 -2.05 2.67
CA GLU A 179 -23.49 -3.26 1.87
C GLU A 179 -23.93 -2.94 0.44
N ALA A 180 -24.82 -1.95 0.25
CA ALA A 180 -25.25 -1.50 -1.07
C ALA A 180 -24.08 -0.91 -1.90
N LEU A 181 -23.27 -0.03 -1.30
CA LEU A 181 -22.09 0.56 -1.97
C LEU A 181 -21.03 -0.49 -2.29
N MET A 182 -20.77 -1.43 -1.38
CA MET A 182 -19.88 -2.56 -1.65
C MET A 182 -20.42 -3.48 -2.75
N GLY A 183 -21.75 -3.65 -2.83
CA GLY A 183 -22.46 -4.38 -3.89
C GLY A 183 -22.34 -3.70 -5.26
N GLU A 184 -22.52 -2.38 -5.32
CA GLU A 184 -22.36 -1.58 -6.55
C GLU A 184 -20.91 -1.57 -7.03
N MET A 185 -19.94 -1.37 -6.13
CA MET A 185 -18.51 -1.45 -6.46
C MET A 185 -18.13 -2.85 -6.95
N GLY A 186 -18.66 -3.89 -6.30
CA GLY A 186 -18.46 -5.28 -6.71
C GLY A 186 -19.04 -5.58 -8.09
N SER A 187 -20.15 -4.94 -8.46
CA SER A 187 -20.78 -5.07 -9.77
C SER A 187 -20.04 -4.28 -10.86
N ALA A 188 -19.52 -3.10 -10.53
CA ALA A 188 -18.73 -2.26 -11.44
C ALA A 188 -17.32 -2.84 -11.70
N PHE A 189 -16.75 -3.53 -10.72
CA PHE A 189 -15.40 -4.10 -10.78
C PHE A 189 -15.35 -5.54 -10.25
N PRO A 190 -15.97 -6.51 -10.95
CA PRO A 190 -16.07 -7.90 -10.49
C PRO A 190 -14.72 -8.58 -10.31
N GLU A 191 -13.71 -8.21 -11.11
CA GLU A 191 -12.33 -8.68 -10.93
C GLU A 191 -11.69 -8.18 -9.63
N ILE A 192 -12.01 -6.95 -9.20
CA ILE A 192 -11.50 -6.42 -7.93
C ILE A 192 -12.14 -7.19 -6.78
N LYS A 193 -13.48 -7.34 -6.79
CA LYS A 193 -14.19 -8.13 -5.77
C LYS A 193 -13.63 -9.55 -5.68
N LYS A 194 -13.50 -10.23 -6.81
CA LYS A 194 -12.98 -11.61 -6.89
C LYS A 194 -11.60 -11.75 -6.25
N HIS A 195 -10.65 -10.88 -6.61
CA HIS A 195 -9.26 -11.04 -6.18
C HIS A 195 -8.94 -10.40 -4.82
N LEU A 196 -9.70 -9.37 -4.41
CA LEU A 196 -9.51 -8.65 -3.15
C LEU A 196 -10.30 -9.27 -1.99
N ILE A 197 -11.51 -9.77 -2.27
CA ILE A 197 -12.45 -10.30 -1.27
C ILE A 197 -12.61 -11.81 -1.44
N ASP A 198 -13.19 -12.30 -2.54
CA ASP A 198 -13.60 -13.72 -2.64
C ASP A 198 -12.40 -14.68 -2.50
N GLU A 199 -11.27 -14.42 -3.17
CA GLU A 199 -10.04 -15.20 -2.98
C GLU A 199 -9.47 -15.10 -1.56
N ARG A 200 -9.67 -13.95 -0.91
CA ARG A 200 -9.18 -13.69 0.44
C ARG A 200 -10.03 -14.46 1.45
N ASP A 201 -11.35 -14.52 1.26
CA ASP A 201 -12.28 -15.33 2.08
C ASP A 201 -11.88 -16.81 2.04
N VAL A 202 -11.59 -17.32 0.85
CA VAL A 202 -11.11 -18.71 0.70
C VAL A 202 -9.78 -18.88 1.44
N TYR A 203 -8.82 -17.99 1.25
CA TYR A 203 -7.52 -18.06 1.93
C TYR A 203 -7.68 -18.07 3.47
N LEU A 204 -8.47 -17.13 4.01
CA LEU A 204 -8.76 -17.03 5.44
C LEU A 204 -9.41 -18.31 5.97
N ALA A 205 -10.41 -18.83 5.25
CA ALA A 205 -11.12 -20.04 5.62
C ALA A 205 -10.22 -21.28 5.62
N GLN A 206 -9.38 -21.47 4.60
CA GLN A 206 -8.46 -22.59 4.52
C GLN A 206 -7.35 -22.51 5.59
N LYS A 207 -6.81 -21.31 5.85
CA LYS A 207 -5.86 -21.08 6.94
C LYS A 207 -6.49 -21.36 8.30
N LEU A 208 -7.74 -20.97 8.50
CA LEU A 208 -8.49 -21.23 9.73
C LEU A 208 -8.80 -22.71 9.92
N ARG A 209 -9.17 -23.43 8.85
CA ARG A 209 -9.36 -24.89 8.87
C ARG A 209 -8.08 -25.62 9.29
N ALA A 210 -6.94 -25.21 8.73
CA ALA A 210 -5.63 -25.79 9.03
C ALA A 210 -5.05 -25.36 10.39
N ALA A 211 -5.68 -24.40 11.08
CA ALA A 211 -5.18 -23.92 12.37
C ALA A 211 -5.24 -25.05 13.42
N PRO A 212 -4.21 -25.22 14.25
CA PRO A 212 -4.19 -26.23 15.32
C PRO A 212 -5.23 -25.94 16.41
N GLY A 213 -5.50 -26.93 17.26
CA GLY A 213 -6.46 -26.81 18.37
C GLY A 213 -7.85 -27.34 18.04
N GLU A 214 -8.67 -27.53 19.10
CA GLU A 214 -10.04 -28.02 19.02
C GLU A 214 -11.06 -26.88 19.18
N ARG A 215 -10.78 -25.92 20.08
CA ARG A 215 -11.60 -24.72 20.27
C ARG A 215 -10.86 -23.51 19.71
N ILE A 216 -11.39 -22.92 18.65
CA ILE A 216 -10.73 -21.83 17.93
C ILE A 216 -11.64 -20.61 17.94
N VAL A 217 -11.11 -19.45 18.29
CA VAL A 217 -11.77 -18.15 18.07
C VAL A 217 -11.06 -17.42 16.94
N ALA A 218 -11.77 -17.06 15.88
CA ALA A 218 -11.24 -16.29 14.75
C ALA A 218 -11.77 -14.86 14.78
N VAL A 219 -10.88 -13.87 14.78
CA VAL A 219 -11.20 -12.45 14.74
C VAL A 219 -10.98 -11.93 13.33
N VAL A 220 -12.07 -11.63 12.62
CA VAL A 220 -12.05 -11.26 11.20
C VAL A 220 -13.03 -10.11 10.93
N GLY A 221 -12.77 -9.33 9.89
CA GLY A 221 -13.67 -8.30 9.40
C GLY A 221 -15.03 -8.89 9.04
N ALA A 222 -16.11 -8.23 9.45
CA ALA A 222 -17.48 -8.72 9.27
C ALA A 222 -17.82 -9.04 7.79
N GLY A 223 -17.26 -8.28 6.84
CA GLY A 223 -17.46 -8.50 5.41
C GLY A 223 -16.90 -9.83 4.88
N HIS A 224 -15.94 -10.44 5.58
CA HIS A 224 -15.33 -11.72 5.19
C HIS A 224 -16.12 -12.93 5.73
N VAL A 225 -16.91 -12.75 6.79
CA VAL A 225 -17.60 -13.86 7.48
C VAL A 225 -18.49 -14.69 6.55
N PRO A 226 -19.37 -14.10 5.71
CA PRO A 226 -20.24 -14.90 4.85
C PRO A 226 -19.46 -15.77 3.84
N GLY A 227 -18.42 -15.22 3.23
CA GLY A 227 -17.57 -15.93 2.28
C GLY A 227 -16.73 -17.02 2.96
N MET A 228 -16.21 -16.74 4.16
CA MET A 228 -15.48 -17.73 4.95
C MET A 228 -16.36 -18.91 5.35
N LEU A 229 -17.58 -18.67 5.84
CA LEU A 229 -18.51 -19.73 6.24
C LEU A 229 -18.85 -20.66 5.07
N LYS A 230 -18.92 -20.12 3.86
CA LYS A 230 -19.11 -20.90 2.63
C LYS A 230 -17.86 -21.71 2.28
N ALA A 231 -16.69 -21.07 2.29
CA ALA A 231 -15.44 -21.68 1.83
C ALA A 231 -14.83 -22.69 2.82
N ILE A 232 -15.05 -22.55 4.13
CA ILE A 232 -14.36 -23.35 5.17
C ILE A 232 -14.65 -24.85 5.09
N ARG A 233 -15.80 -25.23 4.50
CA ARG A 233 -16.21 -26.63 4.36
C ARG A 233 -15.51 -27.34 3.20
N GLU A 234 -15.11 -26.61 2.17
CA GLU A 234 -14.51 -27.15 0.95
C GLU A 234 -12.99 -26.98 1.00
N PRO A 235 -12.19 -28.06 1.11
CA PRO A 235 -10.74 -27.95 1.16
C PRO A 235 -10.19 -27.46 -0.19
N MET A 236 -9.32 -26.44 -0.16
CA MET A 236 -8.68 -25.88 -1.34
C MET A 236 -7.19 -25.62 -1.10
N PRO A 237 -6.29 -25.92 -2.06
CA PRO A 237 -4.87 -25.64 -1.93
C PRO A 237 -4.58 -24.13 -1.85
N LEU A 238 -3.78 -23.74 -0.85
CA LEU A 238 -3.39 -22.33 -0.62
C LEU A 238 -2.38 -21.83 -1.66
N GLU A 239 -1.58 -22.73 -2.24
CA GLU A 239 -0.49 -22.41 -3.16
C GLU A 239 -1.00 -21.64 -4.39
N GLU A 240 -2.20 -21.96 -4.86
CA GLU A 240 -2.82 -21.28 -6.00
C GLU A 240 -3.21 -19.83 -5.68
N LEU A 241 -3.57 -19.55 -4.42
CA LEU A 241 -3.94 -18.23 -3.94
C LEU A 241 -2.73 -17.35 -3.61
N GLU A 242 -1.55 -17.95 -3.40
CA GLU A 242 -0.28 -17.26 -3.17
C GLU A 242 0.50 -17.00 -4.46
N ARG A 243 0.33 -17.84 -5.49
CA ARG A 243 1.05 -17.71 -6.76
C ARG A 243 0.69 -16.41 -7.48
N LEU A 244 1.69 -15.64 -7.89
CA LEU A 244 1.44 -14.44 -8.70
C LEU A 244 1.30 -14.80 -10.19
N PRO A 245 0.31 -14.27 -10.93
CA PRO A 245 0.24 -14.44 -12.38
C PRO A 245 1.48 -13.82 -13.03
N PRO A 246 2.05 -14.38 -14.11
CA PRO A 246 3.29 -13.89 -14.70
C PRO A 246 3.15 -12.44 -15.19
N PRO A 247 4.22 -11.62 -15.13
CA PRO A 247 4.18 -10.27 -15.68
C PRO A 247 4.01 -10.31 -17.20
N SER A 248 3.30 -9.33 -17.76
CA SER A 248 3.13 -9.19 -19.21
C SER A 248 4.48 -9.03 -19.91
N ARG A 249 4.65 -9.65 -21.09
CA ARG A 249 5.88 -9.52 -21.89
C ARG A 249 6.23 -8.05 -22.19
N TRP A 250 5.19 -7.22 -22.39
CA TRP A 250 5.33 -5.78 -22.63
C TRP A 250 5.98 -5.01 -21.46
N SER A 251 5.82 -5.49 -20.22
CA SER A 251 6.46 -4.85 -19.06
C SER A 251 7.99 -4.93 -19.10
N ARG A 252 8.56 -5.87 -19.86
CA ARG A 252 10.02 -5.97 -20.07
C ARG A 252 10.50 -5.10 -21.22
N ILE A 253 9.65 -4.82 -22.21
CA ILE A 253 10.02 -4.15 -23.46
C ILE A 253 9.84 -2.64 -23.33
N TRP A 254 8.72 -2.19 -22.75
CA TRP A 254 8.35 -0.78 -22.67
C TRP A 254 9.41 0.13 -22.05
N PRO A 255 10.12 -0.26 -20.95
CA PRO A 255 11.14 0.60 -20.36
C PRO A 255 12.33 0.89 -21.29
N TRP A 256 12.58 0.04 -22.29
CA TRP A 256 13.66 0.21 -23.26
C TRP A 256 13.23 0.98 -24.51
N LEU A 257 11.94 1.04 -24.80
CA LEU A 257 11.40 1.72 -25.97
C LEU A 257 11.64 3.23 -25.91
N ILE A 258 11.50 3.83 -24.73
CA ILE A 258 11.72 5.27 -24.53
C ILE A 258 13.20 5.65 -24.75
N PRO A 259 14.20 5.01 -24.09
CA PRO A 259 15.62 5.22 -24.41
C PRO A 259 15.96 5.01 -25.89
N ALA A 260 15.43 3.93 -26.49
CA ALA A 260 15.68 3.64 -27.91
C ALA A 260 15.12 4.74 -28.82
N ALA A 261 13.93 5.28 -28.53
CA ALA A 261 13.34 6.38 -29.26
C ALA A 261 14.19 7.66 -29.15
N VAL A 262 14.66 8.00 -27.95
CA VAL A 262 15.50 9.19 -27.72
C VAL A 262 16.84 9.06 -28.45
N VAL A 263 17.54 7.92 -28.30
CA VAL A 263 18.80 7.67 -29.00
C VAL A 263 18.59 7.67 -30.52
N GLY A 264 17.49 7.08 -30.99
CA GLY A 264 17.11 7.08 -32.39
C GLY A 264 16.88 8.48 -32.96
N LEU A 265 16.16 9.34 -32.23
CA LEU A 265 15.93 10.74 -32.63
C LEU A 265 17.22 11.54 -32.68
N ILE A 266 18.10 11.39 -31.67
CA ILE A 266 19.40 12.06 -31.66
C ILE A 266 20.24 11.59 -32.85
N ALA A 267 20.33 10.27 -33.08
CA ALA A 267 21.06 9.72 -34.22
C ALA A 267 20.50 10.20 -35.56
N TRP A 268 19.18 10.24 -35.70
CA TRP A 268 18.51 10.79 -36.88
C TRP A 268 18.85 12.26 -37.12
N GLY A 269 18.91 13.07 -36.07
CA GLY A 269 19.36 14.46 -36.13
C GLY A 269 20.76 14.60 -36.73
N PHE A 270 21.69 13.72 -36.36
CA PHE A 270 23.03 13.68 -36.96
C PHE A 270 23.02 13.26 -38.43
N PHE A 271 22.19 12.28 -38.81
CA PHE A 271 22.12 11.80 -40.19
C PHE A 271 21.49 12.81 -41.17
N GLN A 272 20.42 13.49 -40.75
CA GLN A 272 19.68 14.41 -41.62
C GLN A 272 20.17 15.86 -41.57
N GLY A 273 20.66 16.32 -40.42
CA GLY A 273 21.05 17.72 -40.21
C GLY A 273 22.50 17.95 -39.86
N GLY A 274 23.34 16.92 -39.95
CA GLY A 274 24.76 17.01 -39.63
C GLY A 274 25.00 17.32 -38.14
N THR A 275 26.21 17.78 -37.84
CA THR A 275 26.67 18.00 -36.46
C THR A 275 25.84 19.03 -35.72
N GLU A 276 25.35 20.08 -36.38
CA GLU A 276 24.57 21.14 -35.73
C GLU A 276 23.24 20.63 -35.16
N ARG A 277 22.40 19.97 -35.99
CA ARG A 277 21.12 19.41 -35.50
C ARG A 277 21.32 18.31 -34.45
N GLY A 278 22.38 17.51 -34.60
CA GLY A 278 22.73 16.47 -33.62
C GLY A 278 23.09 17.05 -32.25
N VAL A 279 23.93 18.10 -32.22
CA VAL A 279 24.33 18.79 -30.98
C VAL A 279 23.12 19.52 -30.37
N ASP A 280 22.28 20.16 -31.18
CA ASP A 280 21.03 20.78 -30.72
C ASP A 280 20.10 19.77 -30.04
N SER A 281 19.97 18.58 -30.63
CA SER A 281 19.14 17.50 -30.08
C SER A 281 19.65 17.04 -28.71
N ILE A 282 20.97 16.93 -28.55
CA ILE A 282 21.61 16.61 -27.27
C ILE A 282 21.40 17.75 -26.26
N ALA A 283 21.56 19.01 -26.68
CA ALA A 283 21.38 20.16 -25.80
C ALA A 283 19.92 20.27 -25.30
N ILE A 284 18.94 20.04 -26.17
CA ILE A 284 17.52 19.98 -25.81
C ILE A 284 17.28 18.82 -24.84
N TRP A 285 17.79 17.62 -25.14
CA TRP A 285 17.64 16.46 -24.25
C TRP A 285 18.19 16.73 -22.84
N VAL A 286 19.44 17.20 -22.77
CA VAL A 286 20.12 17.46 -21.50
C VAL A 286 19.45 18.61 -20.75
N GLY A 287 19.16 19.71 -21.44
CA GLY A 287 18.56 20.90 -20.85
C GLY A 287 17.16 20.64 -20.31
N VAL A 288 16.26 20.12 -21.14
CA VAL A 288 14.85 19.89 -20.74
C VAL A 288 14.77 18.85 -19.63
N ASN A 289 15.43 17.69 -19.80
CA ASN A 289 15.37 16.62 -18.82
C ASN A 289 16.02 17.03 -17.49
N GLY A 290 17.21 17.64 -17.56
CA GLY A 290 17.93 18.15 -16.41
C GLY A 290 17.15 19.21 -15.64
N VAL A 291 16.62 20.24 -16.32
CA VAL A 291 15.87 21.33 -15.68
C VAL A 291 14.60 20.79 -15.00
N CYS A 292 13.81 19.97 -15.68
CA CYS A 292 12.57 19.45 -15.08
C CYS A 292 12.84 18.61 -13.82
N SER A 293 13.89 17.76 -13.83
CA SER A 293 14.29 16.99 -12.64
C SER A 293 14.82 17.88 -11.50
N ALA A 294 15.64 18.88 -11.84
CA ALA A 294 16.16 19.87 -10.90
C ALA A 294 15.03 20.67 -10.23
N LEU A 295 14.01 21.09 -11.00
CA LEU A 295 12.82 21.74 -10.47
C LEU A 295 12.08 20.83 -9.49
N GLY A 296 11.93 19.55 -9.82
CA GLY A 296 11.35 18.55 -8.90
C GLY A 296 12.07 18.50 -7.55
N ALA A 297 13.40 18.50 -7.55
CA ALA A 297 14.19 18.56 -6.32
C ALA A 297 14.07 19.93 -5.61
N ALA A 298 14.04 21.03 -6.36
CA ALA A 298 13.95 22.38 -5.82
C ALA A 298 12.61 22.65 -5.13
N LEU A 299 11.51 22.07 -5.61
CA LEU A 299 10.15 22.23 -5.04
C LEU A 299 10.07 21.82 -3.56
N VAL A 300 10.92 20.90 -3.12
CA VAL A 300 10.97 20.44 -1.72
C VAL A 300 12.12 21.06 -0.93
N LEU A 301 12.69 22.15 -1.46
CA LEU A 301 13.81 22.89 -0.88
C LEU A 301 15.01 21.97 -0.60
N ALA A 302 15.32 21.11 -1.58
CA ALA A 302 16.51 20.26 -1.52
C ALA A 302 17.80 21.10 -1.46
N HIS A 303 18.88 20.48 -1.01
CA HIS A 303 20.19 21.13 -1.01
C HIS A 303 20.61 21.52 -2.44
N PRO A 304 21.30 22.66 -2.67
CA PRO A 304 21.74 23.04 -4.02
C PRO A 304 22.54 21.96 -4.75
N LEU A 305 23.41 21.23 -4.04
CA LEU A 305 24.13 20.07 -4.59
C LEU A 305 23.20 18.93 -5.04
N THR A 306 22.08 18.72 -4.35
CA THR A 306 21.05 17.75 -4.74
C THR A 306 20.33 18.19 -6.01
N VAL A 307 20.01 19.48 -6.13
CA VAL A 307 19.39 20.05 -7.34
C VAL A 307 20.32 19.91 -8.54
N ALA A 308 21.62 20.21 -8.36
CA ALA A 308 22.63 20.01 -9.39
C ALA A 308 22.80 18.51 -9.75
N ALA A 309 22.80 17.63 -8.75
CA ALA A 309 22.87 16.18 -8.99
C ALA A 309 21.66 15.67 -9.77
N ALA A 310 20.44 16.16 -9.47
CA ALA A 310 19.24 15.84 -10.23
C ALA A 310 19.36 16.30 -11.70
N PHE A 311 19.84 17.53 -11.92
CA PHE A 311 20.07 18.07 -13.26
C PHE A 311 21.00 17.19 -14.09
N VAL A 312 22.14 16.79 -13.52
CA VAL A 312 23.16 15.99 -14.24
C VAL A 312 22.73 14.54 -14.40
N ALA A 313 22.07 13.96 -13.40
CA ALA A 313 21.66 12.56 -13.44
C ALA A 313 20.50 12.30 -14.41
N ALA A 314 19.58 13.24 -14.56
CA ALA A 314 18.32 12.99 -15.26
C ALA A 314 18.47 12.60 -16.75
N PRO A 315 19.29 13.30 -17.57
CA PRO A 315 19.50 12.92 -18.97
C PRO A 315 20.15 11.54 -19.15
N LEU A 316 21.01 11.13 -18.20
CA LEU A 316 21.74 9.85 -18.24
C LEU A 316 20.86 8.70 -17.76
N THR A 317 20.17 8.91 -16.65
CA THR A 317 19.29 7.89 -16.05
C THR A 317 18.03 7.67 -16.86
N SER A 318 17.50 8.69 -17.54
CA SER A 318 16.35 8.53 -18.47
C SER A 318 16.66 7.62 -19.66
N LEU A 319 17.93 7.48 -20.04
CA LEU A 319 18.38 6.54 -21.08
C LEU A 319 18.67 5.13 -20.53
N ASN A 320 18.55 4.93 -19.21
CA ASN A 320 18.76 3.64 -18.58
C ASN A 320 17.60 3.33 -17.61
N PRO A 321 16.65 2.46 -18.00
CA PRO A 321 15.46 2.18 -17.19
C PRO A 321 15.74 1.49 -15.84
N THR A 322 16.99 1.09 -15.58
CA THR A 322 17.41 0.50 -14.30
C THR A 322 17.85 1.53 -13.27
N LEU A 323 18.05 2.78 -13.68
CA LEU A 323 18.48 3.88 -12.82
C LEU A 323 17.47 5.02 -12.90
N ALA A 324 17.33 5.78 -11.82
CA ALA A 324 16.42 6.91 -11.76
C ALA A 324 17.13 8.15 -11.22
N ALA A 325 16.86 9.32 -11.82
CA ALA A 325 17.46 10.60 -11.45
C ALA A 325 17.29 10.91 -9.96
N GLY A 326 16.09 10.60 -9.44
CA GLY A 326 15.74 10.76 -8.06
C GLY A 326 16.50 9.86 -7.10
N TRP A 327 16.99 8.69 -7.53
CA TRP A 327 17.86 7.88 -6.66
C TRP A 327 19.19 8.58 -6.43
N VAL A 328 19.79 9.14 -7.49
CA VAL A 328 21.03 9.92 -7.38
C VAL A 328 20.79 11.16 -6.52
N ALA A 329 19.74 11.92 -6.80
CA ALA A 329 19.39 13.11 -6.04
C ALA A 329 19.10 12.77 -4.56
N GLY A 330 18.33 11.72 -4.28
CA GLY A 330 18.03 11.27 -2.93
C GLY A 330 19.25 10.80 -2.15
N LEU A 331 20.18 10.09 -2.80
CA LEU A 331 21.45 9.68 -2.18
C LEU A 331 22.34 10.90 -1.88
N VAL A 332 22.46 11.85 -2.81
CA VAL A 332 23.19 13.11 -2.57
C VAL A 332 22.55 13.90 -1.44
N GLN A 333 21.22 13.98 -1.38
CA GLN A 333 20.51 14.65 -0.28
C GLN A 333 20.77 13.96 1.06
N ALA A 334 20.69 12.63 1.11
CA ALA A 334 20.95 11.86 2.31
C ALA A 334 22.42 11.93 2.75
N TRP A 335 23.35 12.13 1.81
CA TRP A 335 24.77 12.29 2.10
C TRP A 335 25.09 13.70 2.62
N VAL A 336 24.55 14.74 1.98
CA VAL A 336 24.81 16.15 2.35
C VAL A 336 24.03 16.57 3.59
N ARG A 337 22.81 16.04 3.77
CA ARG A 337 21.96 16.27 4.95
C ARG A 337 21.46 14.93 5.50
N PRO A 338 22.32 14.17 6.20
CA PRO A 338 21.93 12.88 6.76
C PRO A 338 20.83 13.05 7.82
N PRO A 339 19.76 12.23 7.77
CA PRO A 339 18.74 12.25 8.81
C PRO A 339 19.29 11.68 10.11
N ALA A 340 19.00 12.35 11.22
CA ALA A 340 19.32 11.89 12.56
C ALA A 340 18.24 10.94 13.09
N VAL A 341 18.54 10.17 14.16
CA VAL A 341 17.57 9.26 14.80
C VAL A 341 16.29 9.98 15.21
N ARG A 342 16.41 11.20 15.75
CA ARG A 342 15.26 12.07 16.10
C ARG A 342 14.33 12.38 14.92
N ASP A 343 14.85 12.40 13.70
CA ASP A 343 14.06 12.67 12.50
C ASP A 343 13.17 11.48 12.16
N PHE A 344 13.62 10.26 12.47
CA PHE A 344 12.79 9.04 12.40
C PHE A 344 11.76 9.00 13.53
N GLU A 345 12.13 9.42 14.74
CA GLU A 345 11.22 9.43 15.89
C GLU A 345 10.09 10.46 15.75
N SER A 346 10.38 11.58 15.08
CA SER A 346 9.38 12.61 14.80
C SER A 346 8.51 12.33 13.58
N LEU A 347 8.74 11.24 12.84
CA LEU A 347 7.92 10.86 11.67
C LEU A 347 6.42 10.78 12.01
N PRO A 348 5.99 10.05 13.07
CA PRO A 348 4.56 9.91 13.35
C PRO A 348 3.86 11.26 13.53
N THR A 349 4.50 12.20 14.22
CA THR A 349 3.98 13.55 14.47
C THR A 349 4.12 14.46 13.25
N ALA A 350 5.23 14.38 12.52
CA ALA A 350 5.46 15.19 11.33
C ALA A 350 4.43 14.89 10.23
N MET A 351 4.02 13.63 10.13
CA MET A 351 3.02 13.19 9.16
C MET A 351 1.61 13.72 9.46
N GLU A 352 1.32 14.13 10.70
CA GLU A 352 0.01 14.67 11.07
C GLU A 352 -0.35 15.97 10.35
N THR A 353 0.63 16.69 9.80
CA THR A 353 0.39 17.93 9.05
C THR A 353 1.09 17.91 7.69
N ALA A 354 0.53 18.58 6.69
CA ALA A 354 1.20 18.73 5.39
C ALA A 354 2.57 19.41 5.57
N ARG A 355 2.64 20.48 6.38
CA ARG A 355 3.89 21.17 6.67
C ARG A 355 4.95 20.25 7.29
N GLY A 356 4.58 19.44 8.28
CA GLY A 356 5.50 18.48 8.90
C GLY A 356 6.02 17.44 7.89
N PHE A 357 5.15 16.94 7.02
CA PHE A 357 5.52 15.99 5.98
C PHE A 357 6.54 16.54 4.97
N PHE A 358 6.45 17.81 4.57
CA PHE A 358 7.44 18.44 3.67
C PHE A 358 8.71 18.89 4.39
N THR A 359 8.69 19.03 5.72
CA THR A 359 9.81 19.59 6.48
C THR A 359 10.69 18.56 7.18
N ASN A 360 10.14 17.39 7.51
CA ASN A 360 10.90 16.31 8.12
C ASN A 360 12.02 15.81 7.18
N PRO A 361 13.27 15.65 7.64
CA PRO A 361 14.40 15.26 6.79
C PRO A 361 14.22 13.92 6.06
N VAL A 362 13.60 12.93 6.70
CA VAL A 362 13.39 11.60 6.12
C VAL A 362 12.39 11.67 4.97
N THR A 363 11.21 12.25 5.20
CA THR A 363 10.19 12.41 4.16
C THR A 363 10.67 13.35 3.05
N ARG A 364 11.44 14.40 3.37
CA ARG A 364 12.04 15.29 2.38
C ARG A 364 12.97 14.53 1.44
N ILE A 365 13.84 13.66 1.93
CA ILE A 365 14.72 12.84 1.08
C ILE A 365 13.88 11.96 0.14
N LEU A 366 12.83 11.31 0.66
CA LEU A 366 11.93 10.49 -0.15
C LEU A 366 11.16 11.33 -1.20
N LEU A 367 10.72 12.53 -0.84
CA LEU A 367 10.07 13.46 -1.76
C LEU A 367 11.01 13.95 -2.85
N VAL A 368 12.29 14.21 -2.53
CA VAL A 368 13.32 14.50 -3.53
C VAL A 368 13.40 13.38 -4.56
N VAL A 369 13.43 12.12 -4.11
CA VAL A 369 13.48 10.96 -5.02
C VAL A 369 12.26 10.96 -5.95
N VAL A 370 11.06 11.12 -5.39
CA VAL A 370 9.81 11.04 -6.16
C VAL A 370 9.68 12.22 -7.13
N LEU A 371 9.87 13.45 -6.68
CA LEU A 371 9.69 14.64 -7.52
C LEU A 371 10.77 14.78 -8.58
N ALA A 372 12.03 14.41 -8.30
CA ALA A 372 13.07 14.40 -9.31
C ALA A 372 12.81 13.34 -10.40
N ASN A 373 12.25 12.19 -10.03
CA ASN A 373 11.81 11.17 -10.99
C ASN A 373 10.62 11.65 -11.84
N ILE A 374 9.62 12.29 -11.22
CA ILE A 374 8.48 12.89 -11.95
C ILE A 374 8.99 13.96 -12.92
N GLY A 375 9.87 14.85 -12.45
CA GLY A 375 10.49 15.88 -13.28
C GLY A 375 11.27 15.29 -14.46
N SER A 376 12.05 14.25 -14.25
CA SER A 376 12.79 13.56 -15.31
C SER A 376 11.86 12.87 -16.33
N SER A 377 10.76 12.26 -15.87
CA SER A 377 9.72 11.71 -16.75
C SER A 377 9.05 12.79 -17.59
N ILE A 378 8.63 13.90 -16.98
CA ILE A 378 8.06 15.06 -17.70
C ILE A 378 9.06 15.57 -18.73
N GLY A 379 10.32 15.77 -18.33
CA GLY A 379 11.37 16.23 -19.20
C GLY A 379 11.60 15.30 -20.40
N THR A 380 11.51 13.98 -20.21
CA THR A 380 11.58 13.00 -21.31
C THR A 380 10.43 13.18 -22.31
N PHE A 381 9.19 13.29 -21.84
CA PHE A 381 8.02 13.45 -22.71
C PHE A 381 7.93 14.83 -23.38
N VAL A 382 8.56 15.86 -22.80
CA VAL A 382 8.67 17.19 -23.41
C VAL A 382 9.83 17.25 -24.41
N ALA A 383 10.97 16.63 -24.10
CA ALA A 383 12.15 16.67 -24.95
C ALA A 383 11.96 15.91 -26.27
N ILE A 384 11.31 14.74 -26.25
CA ILE A 384 11.06 13.91 -27.45
C ILE A 384 10.37 14.69 -28.58
N PRO A 385 9.18 15.29 -28.39
CA PRO A 385 8.52 16.05 -29.44
C PRO A 385 9.27 17.33 -29.81
N TRP A 386 9.98 17.95 -28.87
CA TRP A 386 10.79 19.14 -29.16
C TRP A 386 11.98 18.79 -30.07
N ILE A 387 12.70 17.72 -29.78
CA ILE A 387 13.77 17.21 -30.65
C ILE A 387 13.23 16.85 -32.03
N ALA A 388 12.06 16.20 -32.09
CA ALA A 388 11.45 15.82 -33.36
C ALA A 388 10.96 17.01 -34.21
N ALA A 389 10.70 18.16 -33.58
CA ALA A 389 10.23 19.38 -34.25
C ALA A 389 11.35 20.30 -34.76
N ARG A 390 12.61 20.02 -34.40
CA ARG A 390 13.81 20.72 -34.89
C ARG A 390 14.53 19.91 -35.97
#